data_AF-A0A5S4VZE4-F1
#
_entry.id   AF-A0A5S4VZE4-F1
#
_cell.length_a   1.000
_cell.length_b   1.000
_cell.length_c   1.000
_cell.angle_alpha   90.00
_cell.angle_beta   90.00
_cell.angle_gamma   90.00
#
_symmetry.space_group_name_H-M   'P 1'
#
loop_
_entity.id
_entity.type
_entity.pdbx_description
1 polymer ?
#
loop_
_entity_poly.entity_id
_entity_poly.type
_entity_poly.pdbx_seq_one_letter_code
_entity_poly.pdbx_strand_id
1 'polypeptide(L)' 'MGEFVDEQFLRDRARIIRDLADKADPFIRKRLLDLAERYDRRISRPSQAMKTVLSKLSAN' A
#
# COMPACT_ATOMS: atom_id res chain seq x y z
N MET A 1 -0.30 -13.27 -13.80
CA MET A 1 -1.18 -12.12 -13.49
C MET A 1 -0.91 -11.69 -12.06
N GLY A 2 0.04 -10.78 -11.85
CA GLY A 2 0.32 -10.20 -10.53
C GLY A 2 0.32 -8.70 -10.71
N GLU A 3 -0.70 -8.03 -10.17
CA GLU A 3 -1.00 -6.63 -10.47
C GLU A 3 0.14 -5.69 -10.08
N PHE A 4 0.55 -4.87 -11.04
CA PHE A 4 1.28 -3.64 -10.78
C PHE A 4 0.33 -2.72 -10.03
N VAL A 5 0.32 -2.82 -8.70
CA VAL A 5 -0.49 -1.91 -7.89
C VAL A 5 0.19 -0.55 -7.97
N ASP A 6 -0.40 0.37 -8.73
CA ASP A 6 0.10 1.72 -8.92
C ASP A 6 0.36 2.36 -7.55
N GLU A 7 1.53 3.00 -7.40
CA GLU A 7 1.89 3.69 -6.16
C GLU A 7 0.83 4.73 -5.78
N GLN A 8 0.23 5.38 -6.78
CA GLN A 8 -0.89 6.28 -6.64
C GLN A 8 -2.10 5.59 -6.01
N PHE A 9 -2.46 4.39 -6.48
CA PHE A 9 -3.54 3.59 -5.93
C PHE A 9 -3.28 3.18 -4.47
N LEU A 10 -2.04 2.81 -4.14
CA LEU A 10 -1.67 2.48 -2.76
C LEU A 10 -1.78 3.71 -1.83
N ARG A 11 -1.35 4.89 -2.29
CA ARG A 11 -1.48 6.15 -1.53
C ARG A 11 -2.94 6.56 -1.32
N ASP A 12 -3.75 6.50 -2.38
CA ASP A 12 -5.19 6.82 -2.30
C ASP A 12 -5.91 5.84 -1.38
N ARG A 13 -5.56 4.56 -1.44
CA ARG A 13 -6.10 3.54 -0.54
C ARG A 13 -5.71 3.80 0.91
N ALA A 14 -4.45 4.15 1.18
CA ALA A 14 -3.99 4.50 2.53
C ALA A 14 -4.75 5.72 3.09
N ARG A 15 -5.02 6.73 2.25
CA ARG A 15 -5.81 7.91 2.64
C ARG A 15 -7.24 7.55 3.01
N ILE A 16 -7.92 6.76 2.18
CA ILE A 16 -9.30 6.29 2.44
C ILE A 16 -9.36 5.46 3.72
N ILE A 17 -8.39 4.58 3.94
CA ILE A 17 -8.32 3.74 5.14
C ILE A 17 -8.13 4.60 6.40
N ARG A 18 -7.34 5.68 6.34
CA ARG A 18 -7.20 6.62 7.47
C ARG A 18 -8.49 7.38 7.76
N ASP A 19 -9.22 7.84 6.74
CA ASP A 19 -10.52 8.50 6.92
C ASP A 19 -11.57 7.56 7.52
N LEU A 20 -11.58 6.29 7.08
CA LEU A 20 -12.45 5.26 7.63
C LEU A 20 -12.06 4.92 9.08
N ALA A 21 -10.77 4.90 9.39
CA ALA A 21 -10.27 4.64 10.74
C ALA A 21 -10.72 5.72 11.73
N ASP A 22 -10.84 6.97 11.28
CA ASP A 22 -11.26 8.06 12.15
C ASP A 22 -12.73 7.96 12.57
N LYS A 23 -13.57 7.39 11.71
CA LYS A 23 -15.02 7.17 11.94
C LYS A 23 -15.33 5.80 12.55
N ALA A 24 -14.35 4.91 12.68
CA ALA A 24 -14.55 3.53 13.11
C ALA A 24 -14.37 3.34 14.63
N ASP A 25 -14.95 2.27 15.16
CA ASP A 25 -14.78 1.84 16.55
C ASP A 25 -13.29 1.68 16.91
N PRO A 26 -12.90 1.87 18.20
CA PRO A 26 -11.50 1.81 18.63
C PRO A 26 -10.76 0.53 18.22
N PHE A 27 -11.48 -0.61 18.14
CA PHE A 27 -10.93 -1.88 17.68
C PHE A 27 -10.67 -1.89 16.16
N ILE A 28 -11.62 -1.39 15.37
CA ILE A 28 -11.54 -1.33 13.91
C ILE A 28 -10.54 -0.25 13.48
N ARG A 29 -10.50 0.90 14.16
CA ARG A 29 -9.52 1.97 13.97
C ARG A 29 -8.09 1.46 14.05
N LYS A 30 -7.75 0.67 15.08
CA LYS A 30 -6.41 0.07 15.21
C LYS A 30 -6.07 -0.85 14.04
N ARG A 31 -7.01 -1.68 13.59
CA ARG A 31 -6.82 -2.57 12.43
C ARG A 31 -6.65 -1.79 11.12
N LEU A 32 -7.42 -0.72 10.92
CA LEU A 32 -7.32 0.11 9.73
C LEU A 32 -6.01 0.90 9.70
N LEU A 33 -5.54 1.43 10.83
CA LEU A 33 -4.24 2.10 10.91
C LEU A 33 -3.08 1.14 10.61
N ASP A 34 -3.10 -0.07 11.17
CA ASP A 34 -2.09 -1.10 10.87
C ASP A 34 -2.11 -1.46 9.37
N LEU A 35 -3.30 -1.54 8.77
CA LEU A 35 -3.45 -1.79 7.33
C LEU A 35 -2.90 -0.65 6.47
N ALA A 36 -3.16 0.61 6.83
CA ALA A 36 -2.61 1.78 6.14
C ALA A 36 -1.07 1.79 6.21
N GLU A 37 -0.51 1.48 7.38
CA GLU A 37 0.94 1.42 7.57
C GLU A 37 1.59 0.31 6.72
N ARG A 38 0.94 -0.86 6.60
CA ARG A 38 1.40 -1.93 5.69
C ARG A 38 1.42 -1.48 4.24
N TYR A 39 0.45 -0.69 3.80
CA TYR A 39 0.45 -0.13 2.45
C TYR A 39 1.59 0.87 2.25
N ASP A 40 1.81 1.79 3.20
CA ASP A 40 2.94 2.74 3.14
C ASP A 40 4.31 2.01 3.13
N ARG A 41 4.46 0.94 3.92
CA ARG A 41 5.69 0.12 3.92
C ARG A 41 5.92 -0.59 2.59
N ARG A 42 4.86 -1.04 1.91
CA ARG A 42 4.97 -1.65 0.57
C ARG A 42 5.38 -0.65 -0.50
N ILE A 43 4.96 0.61 -0.36
CA ILE A 43 5.40 1.73 -1.21
C ILE A 43 6.88 2.05 -0.96
N SER A 44 7.26 2.22 0.32
CA SER A 44 8.62 2.62 0.69
C SER A 44 9.68 1.54 0.44
N ARG A 45 9.30 0.26 0.57
CA ARG A 45 10.20 -0.87 0.36
C ARG A 45 9.52 -1.89 -0.55
N PRO A 46 9.54 -1.67 -1.88
CA PRO A 46 9.12 -2.71 -2.80
C PRO A 46 9.94 -3.96 -2.50
N SER A 47 9.27 -5.09 -2.30
CA SER A 47 9.93 -6.36 -2.03
C SER A 47 10.95 -6.65 -3.14
N GLN A 48 12.01 -7.40 -2.85
CA GLN A 48 13.01 -7.72 -3.88
C GLN A 48 12.39 -8.38 -5.11
N ALA A 49 11.30 -9.14 -4.93
CA ALA A 49 10.49 -9.66 -6.03
C ALA A 49 9.92 -8.54 -6.93
N MET A 50 9.45 -7.44 -6.35
CA MET A 50 8.92 -6.29 -7.10
C MET A 50 10.04 -5.45 -7.73
N LYS A 51 11.18 -5.28 -7.05
CA LYS A 51 12.37 -4.61 -7.62
C LYS A 51 12.90 -5.32 -8.87
N THR A 52 12.92 -6.66 -8.87
CA THR A 52 13.36 -7.46 -10.03
C THR A 52 12.41 -7.35 -11.22
N VAL A 53 11.12 -7.10 -10.99
CA VAL A 53 10.14 -6.87 -12.06
C VAL A 53 10.25 -5.44 -12.59
N LEU A 54 10.41 -4.45 -11.71
CA LEU A 54 10.59 -3.04 -12.08
C LEU A 54 11.89 -2.79 -12.86
N SER A 55 13.00 -3.44 -12.49
CA SER A 55 14.26 -3.31 -13.22
C SER A 55 14.21 -3.94 -14.62
N LYS A 56 13.41 -4.99 -14.80
CA LYS A 56 13.20 -5.63 -16.12
C LYS A 56 12.28 -4.82 -17.03
N LEU A 57 11.44 -3.93 -16.50
CA LEU A 57 10.54 -3.08 -17.28
C LEU A 57 11.23 -1.80 -17.82
N SER A 58 12.31 -1.35 -17.19
CA SER A 58 13.07 -0.15 -17.63
C SER A 58 14.07 -0.43 -18.77
N ALA A 59 14.20 -1.68 -19.21
CA ALA A 59 15.24 -2.10 -20.15
C ALA A 59 14.71 -2.41 -21.57
N ASN A 60 13.53 -1.90 -21.95
CA ASN A 60 12.98 -2.05 -23.30
C ASN A 60 12.46 -0.74 -23.86
#